data_AF-A0A376ABW9-F1
#
_entry.id   AF-A0A376ABW9-F1
#
_cell.length_a   1.000
_cell.length_b   1.000
_cell.length_c   1.000
_cell.angle_alpha   90.00
_cell.angle_beta   90.00
_cell.angle_gamma   90.00
#
_symmetry.space_group_name_H-M   'P 1'
#
loop_
_entity.id
_entity.type
_entity.pdbx_description
1 polymer ?
#
loop_
_entity_poly.entity_id
_entity_poly.type
_entity_poly.pdbx_seq_one_letter_code
_entity_poly.pdbx_strand_id
1 'polypeptide(L)' 'MAFSKLKALLRKRAARSFHAITQALGDNTSLFSVAECRNFFKASGYEAE' A
#
# COMPACT_ATOMS: atom_id res chain seq x y z
N MET A 1 -8.66 2.54 6.53
CA MET A 1 -8.41 1.51 5.49
C MET A 1 -7.11 1.79 4.77
N ALA A 2 -6.04 1.06 5.06
CA ALA A 2 -4.72 1.27 4.46
C ALA A 2 -4.72 1.05 2.94
N PHE A 3 -5.49 0.09 2.43
CA PHE A 3 -5.61 -0.16 0.99
C PHE A 3 -6.19 1.02 0.20
N SER A 4 -7.23 1.67 0.72
CA SER A 4 -7.86 2.82 0.07
C SER A 4 -6.89 4.00 -0.04
N LYS A 5 -6.07 4.21 1.01
CA LYS A 5 -5.01 5.23 1.03
C LYS A 5 -3.91 4.91 0.00
N LEU A 6 -3.47 3.65 -0.07
CA LEU A 6 -2.52 3.18 -1.07
C LEU A 6 -3.05 3.38 -2.50
N LYS A 7 -4.30 2.97 -2.75
CA LYS A 7 -4.96 3.11 -4.06
C LYS A 7 -5.10 4.57 -4.47
N ALA A 8 -5.38 5.47 -3.54
CA ALA A 8 -5.44 6.90 -3.80
C ALA A 8 -4.07 7.48 -4.19
N LEU A 9 -3.00 7.10 -3.48
CA LEU A 9 -1.63 7.52 -3.78
C LEU A 9 -1.16 7.01 -5.15
N LEU A 10 -1.44 5.74 -5.46
CA LEU A 10 -1.11 5.14 -6.76
C LEU A 10 -1.87 5.82 -7.92
N ARG A 11 -3.17 6.12 -7.73
CA ARG A 11 -3.96 6.87 -8.71
C ARG A 11 -3.43 8.29 -8.91
N LYS A 12 -3.05 8.98 -7.82
CA LYS A 12 -2.46 10.32 -7.87
C LYS A 12 -1.12 10.33 -8.62
N ARG A 13 -0.31 9.27 -8.50
CA ARG A 13 0.97 9.15 -9.20
C ARG A 13 0.81 8.85 -10.69
N ALA A 14 -0.38 8.43 -11.14
CA ALA A 14 -0.70 8.08 -12.52
C ALA A 14 0.31 7.13 -13.19
N ALA A 15 0.96 6.27 -12.41
CA ALA A 15 1.96 5.32 -12.89
C ALA A 15 1.28 4.27 -13.79
N ARG A 16 1.75 4.15 -15.05
CA ARG A 16 1.18 3.22 -16.04
C ARG A 16 2.08 2.03 -16.37
N SER A 17 3.27 1.94 -15.76
CA SER A 17 4.18 0.81 -15.92
C SER A 17 4.32 0.05 -14.61
N PHE A 18 4.48 -1.28 -14.71
CA PHE A 18 4.68 -2.16 -13.55
C PHE A 18 5.83 -1.66 -12.66
N HIS A 19 6.96 -1.29 -13.28
CA HIS A 19 8.10 -0.75 -12.55
C HIS A 19 7.79 0.55 -11.80
N ALA A 20 7.10 1.50 -12.44
CA ALA A 20 6.74 2.77 -11.80
C ALA A 20 5.72 2.57 -10.66
N ILE A 21 4.83 1.59 -10.78
CA ILE A 21 3.91 1.19 -9.71
C ILE A 21 4.69 0.57 -8.55
N THR A 22 5.61 -0.36 -8.81
CA THR A 22 6.42 -1.00 -7.76
C THR A 22 7.36 -0.01 -7.06
N GLN A 23 7.98 0.91 -7.79
CA GLN A 23 8.74 2.01 -7.18
C GLN A 23 7.84 2.90 -6.33
N ALA A 24 6.64 3.24 -6.81
CA ALA A 24 5.68 4.00 -6.02
C ALA A 24 5.29 3.28 -4.73
N LEU A 25 5.12 1.96 -4.77
CA LEU A 25 4.87 1.18 -3.58
C LEU A 25 6.04 1.29 -2.58
N GLY A 26 7.28 1.12 -3.05
CA GLY A 26 8.49 1.25 -2.23
C GLY A 26 8.67 2.64 -1.60
N ASP A 27 8.42 3.70 -2.36
CA ASP A 27 8.50 5.08 -1.85
C ASP A 27 7.42 5.31 -0.77
N ASN A 28 6.20 4.83 -1.02
CA ASN A 28 5.07 5.00 -0.12
C ASN A 28 5.15 4.09 1.12
N THR A 29 5.90 2.98 1.11
CA THR A 29 6.02 2.10 2.29
C THR A 29 6.56 2.82 3.52
N SER A 30 7.36 3.87 3.35
CA SER A 30 7.82 4.75 4.44
C SER A 30 6.71 5.60 5.07
N LEU A 31 5.59 5.82 4.34
CA LEU A 31 4.44 6.63 4.78
C LEU A 31 3.39 5.82 5.54
N PHE A 32 3.54 4.49 5.61
CA PHE A 32 2.65 3.62 6.37
C PHE A 32 3.34 3.20 7.66
N SER A 33 2.65 3.41 8.78
CA SER A 33 3.09 2.88 10.07
C SER A 33 2.95 1.36 10.13
N VAL A 34 3.74 0.70 10.97
CA VAL A 34 3.64 -0.75 11.22
C VAL A 34 2.22 -1.16 11.60
N ALA A 35 1.50 -0.32 12.36
CA ALA A 35 0.11 -0.56 12.74
C ALA A 35 -0.86 -0.49 11.54
N GLU A 36 -0.69 0.45 10.61
CA GLU A 36 -1.49 0.51 9.38
C GLU A 36 -1.23 -0.70 8.48
N CYS A 37 0.03 -1.15 8.39
CA CYS A 37 0.40 -2.36 7.66
C CYS A 37 -0.21 -3.62 8.30
N ARG A 38 -0.11 -3.79 9.62
CA ARG A 38 -0.75 -4.91 10.34
C ARG A 38 -2.26 -4.92 10.13
N ASN A 39 -2.91 -3.76 10.27
CA ASN A 39 -4.34 -3.63 10.01
C ASN A 39 -4.71 -3.96 8.56
N PHE A 40 -3.84 -3.64 7.59
CA PHE A 40 -4.02 -4.05 6.20
C PHE A 40 -3.97 -5.57 6.04
N PHE A 41 -2.91 -6.21 6.53
CA PHE A 41 -2.74 -7.67 6.44
C PHE A 41 -3.86 -8.41 7.17
N LYS A 42 -4.25 -7.94 8.36
CA LYS A 42 -5.40 -8.45 9.12
C LYS A 42 -6.71 -8.35 8.34
N ALA A 43 -7.02 -7.17 7.79
CA ALA A 43 -8.25 -6.95 7.01
C ALA A 43 -8.27 -7.74 5.70
N SER A 44 -7.11 -8.10 5.16
CA SER A 44 -6.98 -8.94 3.97
C SER A 44 -6.94 -10.43 4.27
N GLY A 45 -7.05 -10.85 5.54
CA GLY A 45 -7.01 -12.26 5.93
C GLY A 45 -5.62 -12.90 5.82
N TYR A 46 -4.56 -12.09 5.79
CA TYR A 46 -3.17 -12.54 5.77
C TYR A 46 -2.54 -12.66 7.17
N GLU A 47 -3.21 -12.21 8.23
CA GLU A 47 -2.86 -12.68 9.59
C GLU A 47 -3.32 -14.14 9.68
N ALA A 48 -2.38 -15.06 9.52
CA ALA A 48 -2.53 -16.42 10.03
C ALA A 48 -2.60 -16.32 11.56
N GLU A 49 -3.55 -17.05 12.14
CA GLU A 49 -3.74 -17.20 13.58
C GLU A 49 -2.45 -17.66 14.29
#